data_AF-A0A953JKQ9-F1
#
_entry.id   AF-A0A953JKQ9-F1
#
_cell.length_a   1.000
_cell.length_b   1.000
_cell.length_c   1.000
_cell.angle_alpha   90.00
_cell.angle_beta   90.00
_cell.angle_gamma   90.00
#
_symmetry.space_group_name_H-M   'P 1'
#
loop_
_entity.id
_entity.type
_entity.pdbx_description
1 polymer ?
#
loop_
_entity_poly.entity_id
_entity_poly.type
_entity_poly.pdbx_seq_one_letter_code
_entity_poly.pdbx_strand_id
1 'polypeptide(L)'
;ALLDLGRGVADALTPGQDWYVEMHQFRIEAAAGAPGFPTPEGVHHDGVDYVLISMIARTNLVGGETLITDDDGRELARFTLLDRLDTAFVDDVRVKHGVTPVQPADPALPSCRDVLVLTWRRGGPPD
;
A
#
# COMPACT_ATOMS: atom_id res chain seq x y z
N ALA A 1 8.66 -0.21 15.49
CA ALA A 1 9.36 -0.88 14.38
C ALA A 1 8.95 -0.30 13.02
N LEU A 2 7.78 -0.65 12.45
CA LEU A 2 7.36 -0.09 11.14
C LEU A 2 7.17 1.43 11.16
N LEU A 3 6.56 1.97 12.23
CA LEU A 3 6.43 3.41 12.43
C LEU A 3 7.80 4.10 12.48
N ASP A 4 8.75 3.56 13.25
CA ASP A 4 10.10 4.11 13.38
C ASP A 4 10.88 4.02 12.06
N LEU A 5 10.72 2.92 11.31
CA LEU A 5 11.31 2.73 9.99
C LEU A 5 10.79 3.80 9.02
N GLY A 6 9.47 3.91 8.88
CA GLY A 6 8.86 4.86 7.96
C GLY A 6 9.17 6.31 8.33
N ARG A 7 9.10 6.65 9.63
CA ARG A 7 9.51 7.96 10.13
C ARG A 7 10.98 8.24 9.83
N GLY A 8 11.87 7.27 10.07
CA GLY A 8 13.30 7.45 9.81
C GLY A 8 13.61 7.73 8.34
N VAL A 9 12.89 7.09 7.41
CA VAL A 9 13.00 7.37 5.98
C VAL A 9 12.41 8.74 5.64
N ALA A 10 11.22 9.07 6.16
CA ALA A 10 10.57 10.36 5.93
C ALA A 10 11.44 11.53 6.44
N ASP A 11 11.98 11.43 7.65
CA ASP A 11 12.86 12.44 8.27
C ASP A 11 14.19 12.58 7.49
N ALA A 12 14.71 11.49 6.90
CA ALA A 12 15.91 11.54 6.07
C ALA A 12 15.68 12.22 4.72
N LEU A 13 14.49 12.05 4.12
CA LEU A 13 14.12 12.65 2.84
C LEU A 13 13.68 14.11 2.99
N THR A 14 12.90 14.41 4.03
CA THR A 14 12.39 15.76 4.33
C THR A 14 12.61 16.08 5.82
N PRO A 15 13.80 16.57 6.19
CA PRO A 15 14.17 16.80 7.58
C PRO A 15 13.40 17.97 8.23
N GLY A 16 13.29 17.90 9.55
CA GLY A 16 12.79 19.00 10.39
C GLY A 16 11.28 19.23 10.28
N GLN A 17 10.51 18.20 9.92
CA GLN A 17 9.05 18.27 9.84
C GLN A 17 8.39 17.68 11.08
N ASP A 18 7.27 18.28 11.47
CA ASP A 18 6.29 17.61 12.32
C ASP A 18 5.29 16.88 11.41
N TRP A 19 5.17 15.57 11.64
CA TRP A 19 4.32 14.70 10.84
C TRP A 19 2.99 14.45 11.53
N TYR A 20 1.90 14.67 10.80
CA TYR A 20 0.64 14.00 11.08
C TYR A 20 0.70 12.60 10.47
N VAL A 21 0.47 11.58 11.30
CA VAL A 21 0.63 10.17 10.91
C VAL A 21 -0.67 9.43 11.14
N GLU A 22 -1.14 8.73 10.11
CA GLU A 22 -2.30 7.86 10.20
C GLU A 22 -1.89 6.40 10.04
N MET A 23 -2.70 5.51 10.60
CA MET A 23 -2.49 4.07 10.53
C MET A 23 -3.78 3.40 10.13
N HIS A 24 -3.75 2.72 8.98
CA HIS A 24 -4.90 2.03 8.42
C HIS A 24 -4.60 0.53 8.35
N GLN A 25 -5.52 -0.27 8.89
CA GLN A 25 -5.46 -1.72 8.82
C GLN A 25 -6.51 -2.20 7.83
N PHE A 26 -6.07 -2.89 6.80
CA PHE A 26 -6.94 -3.45 5.79
C PHE A 26 -6.82 -4.97 5.76
N ARG A 27 -7.98 -5.63 5.67
CA ARG A 27 -8.10 -7.01 5.22
C ARG A 27 -8.91 -7.02 3.93
N ILE A 28 -8.32 -7.53 2.87
CA ILE A 28 -8.99 -7.76 1.60
C ILE A 28 -9.23 -9.26 1.48
N GLU A 29 -10.49 -9.65 1.35
CA GLU A 29 -10.88 -11.05 1.15
C GLU A 29 -11.26 -11.28 -0.31
N ALA A 30 -11.00 -12.48 -0.80
CA ALA A 30 -11.49 -12.93 -2.10
C ALA A 30 -12.08 -14.34 -1.98
N ALA A 31 -13.07 -14.63 -2.82
CA ALA A 31 -13.74 -15.92 -2.87
C ALA A 31 -13.98 -16.35 -4.33
N ALA A 32 -14.42 -17.59 -4.53
CA ALA A 32 -14.76 -18.11 -5.85
C ALA A 32 -15.81 -17.21 -6.53
N GLY A 33 -15.45 -16.63 -7.68
CA GLY A 33 -16.32 -15.72 -8.43
C GLY A 33 -16.45 -14.30 -7.85
N ALA A 34 -15.79 -14.01 -6.72
CA ALA A 34 -15.81 -12.71 -6.06
C ALA A 34 -14.36 -12.23 -5.79
N PRO A 35 -13.71 -11.58 -6.76
CA PRO A 35 -12.36 -11.04 -6.59
C PRO A 35 -12.33 -9.94 -5.52
N GLY A 36 -11.22 -9.86 -4.79
CA GLY A 36 -10.94 -8.77 -3.86
C GLY A 36 -10.26 -7.62 -4.58
N PHE A 37 -10.64 -6.38 -4.26
CA PHE A 37 -10.09 -5.17 -4.86
C PHE A 37 -9.39 -4.34 -3.78
N PRO A 38 -8.04 -4.41 -3.66
CA PRO A 38 -7.33 -3.62 -2.65
C PRO A 38 -7.38 -2.12 -2.92
N THR A 39 -7.38 -1.73 -4.20
CA THR A 39 -7.52 -0.34 -4.65
C THR A 39 -8.65 -0.30 -5.69
N PRO A 40 -9.93 -0.32 -5.28
CA PRO A 40 -11.07 -0.36 -6.20
C PRO A 40 -11.13 0.85 -7.15
N GLU A 41 -10.57 1.98 -6.75
CA GLU A 41 -10.37 3.21 -7.53
C GLU A 41 -9.26 3.11 -8.61
N GLY A 42 -8.39 2.10 -8.53
CA GLY A 42 -7.25 1.94 -9.44
C GLY A 42 -5.99 2.70 -8.97
N VAL A 43 -5.18 3.18 -9.92
CA VAL A 43 -3.91 3.87 -9.64
C VAL A 43 -4.17 5.34 -9.24
N HIS A 44 -3.75 5.72 -8.04
CA HIS A 44 -4.08 7.00 -7.41
C HIS A 44 -2.92 7.58 -6.58
N HIS A 45 -3.14 8.79 -6.07
CA HIS A 45 -2.39 9.42 -4.99
C HIS A 45 -3.25 9.36 -3.73
N ASP A 46 -2.64 9.13 -2.57
CA ASP A 46 -3.33 9.18 -1.28
C ASP A 46 -3.53 10.62 -0.78
N GLY A 47 -2.82 11.59 -1.37
CA GLY A 47 -2.91 13.00 -0.98
C GLY A 47 -2.10 13.32 0.28
N VAL A 48 -1.03 12.56 0.50
CA VAL A 48 -0.09 12.71 1.62
C VAL A 48 1.33 12.92 1.09
N ASP A 49 2.32 13.08 1.97
CA ASP A 49 3.71 13.17 1.51
C ASP A 49 4.32 11.79 1.27
N TYR A 50 4.12 10.87 2.21
CA TYR A 50 4.68 9.53 2.15
C TYR A 50 3.69 8.45 2.58
N VAL A 51 3.77 7.29 1.94
CA VAL A 51 2.98 6.10 2.27
C VAL A 51 3.91 4.91 2.49
N LEU A 52 3.76 4.20 3.61
CA LEU A 52 4.38 2.90 3.86
C LEU A 52 3.30 1.84 3.84
N ILE A 53 3.42 0.88 2.92
CA ILE A 53 2.51 -0.26 2.79
C ILE A 53 3.28 -1.52 3.19
N SER A 54 2.92 -2.12 4.31
CA SER A 54 3.56 -3.35 4.82
C SER A 54 2.60 -4.53 4.76
N MET A 55 3.06 -5.64 4.18
CA MET A 55 2.33 -6.91 4.23
C MET A 55 2.30 -7.46 5.65
N ILE A 56 1.11 -7.83 6.13
CA ILE A 56 0.92 -8.47 7.44
C ILE A 56 0.64 -9.96 7.28
N ALA A 57 -0.26 -10.31 6.37
CA ALA A 57 -0.58 -11.69 6.04
C ALA A 57 -1.08 -11.79 4.59
N ARG A 58 -0.66 -12.84 3.90
CA ARG A 58 -1.14 -13.19 2.57
C ARG A 58 -1.43 -14.68 2.56
N THR A 59 -2.68 -15.06 2.34
CA THR A 59 -3.10 -16.46 2.39
C THR A 59 -3.91 -16.80 1.15
N ASN A 60 -3.52 -17.87 0.46
CA ASN A 60 -4.27 -18.45 -0.65
C ASN A 60 -4.64 -17.44 -1.75
N LEU A 61 -3.73 -16.55 -2.17
CA LEU A 61 -4.02 -15.53 -3.18
C LEU A 61 -3.08 -15.56 -4.39
N VAL A 62 -3.65 -15.38 -5.57
CA VAL A 62 -2.97 -14.93 -6.80
C VAL A 62 -3.32 -13.46 -7.08
N GLY A 63 -2.50 -12.77 -7.88
CA GLY A 63 -2.65 -11.33 -8.16
C GLY A 63 -2.15 -10.45 -7.01
N GLY A 64 -2.68 -9.22 -6.91
CA GLY A 64 -2.25 -8.27 -5.88
C GLY A 64 -0.87 -7.66 -6.13
N GLU A 65 -0.50 -7.54 -7.41
CA GLU A 65 0.67 -6.78 -7.84
C GLU A 65 0.48 -5.29 -7.57
N THR A 66 1.45 -4.68 -6.89
CA THR A 66 1.59 -3.24 -6.80
C THR A 66 2.12 -2.69 -8.11
N LEU A 67 1.48 -1.64 -8.60
CA LEU A 67 1.85 -0.86 -9.77
C LEU A 67 2.23 0.55 -9.31
N ILE A 68 3.38 1.04 -9.75
CA ILE A 68 3.84 2.42 -9.55
C ILE A 68 3.91 3.11 -10.92
N THR A 69 3.30 4.28 -11.05
CA THR A 69 3.32 5.09 -12.27
C THR A 69 3.71 6.52 -11.99
N ASP A 70 4.15 7.25 -13.02
CA ASP A 70 4.13 8.72 -12.97
C ASP A 70 2.69 9.25 -13.19
N ASP A 71 2.53 10.57 -13.18
CA ASP A 71 1.24 11.25 -13.37
C ASP A 71 0.64 11.07 -14.77
N ASP A 72 1.48 10.82 -15.78
CA ASP A 72 1.07 10.54 -17.16
C ASP A 72 0.64 9.06 -17.34
N GLY A 73 0.75 8.25 -16.30
CA GLY A 73 0.37 6.84 -16.29
C GLY A 73 1.42 5.90 -16.86
N ARG A 74 2.66 6.36 -17.09
CA ARG A 74 3.76 5.48 -17.49
C ARG A 74 4.17 4.62 -16.29
N GLU A 75 4.23 3.31 -16.52
CA GLU A 75 4.71 2.35 -15.51
C GLU A 75 6.20 2.59 -15.19
N LEU A 76 6.47 2.79 -13.90
CA LEU A 76 7.83 2.96 -13.35
C LEU A 76 8.30 1.68 -12.66
N ALA A 77 7.38 0.96 -12.00
CA ALA A 77 7.67 -0.31 -11.35
C ALA A 77 6.41 -1.18 -11.20
N ARG A 78 6.64 -2.49 -11.13
CA ARG A 78 5.62 -3.50 -10.84
C ARG A 78 6.25 -4.62 -10.01
N PHE A 79 5.61 -4.95 -8.90
CA PHE A 79 6.09 -5.99 -7.98
C PHE A 79 4.95 -6.53 -7.12
N THR A 80 5.17 -7.63 -6.40
CA THR A 80 4.21 -8.16 -5.43
C THR A 80 4.86 -8.21 -4.06
N LEU A 81 4.19 -7.66 -3.05
CA LEU A 81 4.55 -7.93 -1.65
C LEU A 81 4.04 -9.34 -1.31
N LEU A 82 4.94 -10.28 -1.05
CA LEU A 82 4.63 -11.70 -0.91
C LEU A 82 4.67 -12.13 0.55
N ASP A 83 5.76 -11.78 1.22
CA ASP A 83 6.08 -12.27 2.55
C ASP A 83 5.70 -11.24 3.63
N ARG A 84 5.58 -11.73 4.86
CA ARG A 84 5.28 -10.87 6.01
C ARG A 84 6.39 -9.82 6.17
N LEU A 85 5.99 -8.57 6.31
CA LEU A 85 6.84 -7.37 6.37
C LEU A 85 7.53 -6.99 5.05
N ASP A 86 7.22 -7.64 3.93
CA ASP A 86 7.48 -7.01 2.63
C ASP A 86 6.82 -5.63 2.62
N THR A 87 7.62 -4.61 2.36
CA THR A 87 7.23 -3.22 2.58
C THR A 87 7.58 -2.38 1.35
N ALA A 88 6.60 -1.61 0.87
CA ALA A 88 6.82 -0.53 -0.07
C ALA A 88 6.77 0.80 0.68
N PHE A 89 7.73 1.69 0.43
CA PHE A 89 7.70 3.08 0.87
C PHE A 89 7.60 3.97 -0.37
N VAL A 90 6.60 4.83 -0.42
CA VAL A 90 6.19 5.59 -1.60
C VAL A 90 6.26 7.08 -1.28
N ASP A 91 6.89 7.84 -2.18
CA ASP A 91 6.81 9.30 -2.23
C ASP A 91 5.56 9.67 -3.02
N ASP A 92 4.44 9.82 -2.30
CA ASP A 92 3.09 9.95 -2.86
C ASP A 92 2.93 11.25 -3.65
N VAL A 93 3.74 12.28 -3.37
CA VAL A 93 3.73 13.52 -4.17
C VAL A 93 4.25 13.30 -5.58
N ARG A 94 5.09 12.27 -5.79
CA ARG A 94 5.84 12.08 -7.04
C ARG A 94 5.32 10.96 -7.92
N VAL A 95 4.68 9.95 -7.33
CA VAL A 95 4.25 8.75 -8.06
C VAL A 95 2.90 8.31 -7.60
N LYS A 96 2.10 7.86 -8.55
CA LYS A 96 0.82 7.20 -8.26
C LYS A 96 1.08 5.73 -7.99
N HIS A 97 0.21 5.12 -7.20
CA HIS A 97 0.28 3.69 -6.92
C HIS A 97 -1.10 3.03 -6.94
N GLY A 98 -1.12 1.73 -7.16
CA GLY A 98 -2.32 0.92 -7.14
C GLY A 98 -2.00 -0.55 -6.99
N VAL A 99 -2.99 -1.38 -6.69
CA VAL A 99 -2.82 -2.82 -6.54
C VAL A 99 -3.84 -3.55 -7.40
N THR A 100 -3.36 -4.47 -8.24
CA THR A 100 -4.24 -5.29 -9.07
C THR A 100 -5.19 -6.14 -8.21
N PRO A 101 -6.38 -6.51 -8.74
CA PRO A 101 -7.29 -7.39 -8.02
C PRO A 101 -6.65 -8.71 -7.60
N VAL A 102 -7.15 -9.29 -6.52
CA VAL A 102 -6.71 -10.58 -5.99
C VAL A 102 -7.82 -11.63 -6.14
N GLN A 103 -7.41 -12.88 -6.32
CA GLN A 103 -8.31 -14.03 -6.40
C GLN A 103 -7.76 -15.19 -5.56
N PRO A 104 -8.63 -16.08 -5.05
CA PRO A 104 -8.16 -17.25 -4.34
C PRO A 104 -7.33 -18.15 -5.28
N ALA A 105 -6.18 -18.63 -4.81
CA ALA A 105 -5.37 -19.59 -5.57
C ALA A 105 -6.07 -20.96 -5.64
N ASP A 106 -6.63 -21.42 -4.52
CA ASP A 106 -7.60 -22.51 -4.43
C ASP A 106 -9.00 -21.91 -4.14
N PRO A 107 -9.96 -21.97 -5.08
CA PRO A 107 -11.31 -21.45 -4.90
C PRO A 107 -12.11 -22.08 -3.76
N ALA A 108 -11.69 -23.24 -3.25
CA ALA A 108 -12.39 -23.94 -2.16
C ALA A 108 -11.94 -23.48 -0.76
N LEU A 109 -10.86 -22.70 -0.66
CA LEU A 109 -10.28 -22.26 0.62
C LEU A 109 -10.48 -20.75 0.84
N PRO A 110 -10.61 -20.28 2.10
CA PRO A 110 -10.58 -18.85 2.40
C PRO A 110 -9.29 -18.19 1.91
N SER A 111 -9.36 -16.91 1.54
CA SER A 111 -8.19 -16.16 1.11
C SER A 111 -8.22 -14.74 1.64
N CYS A 112 -7.04 -14.21 1.98
CA CYS A 112 -6.92 -12.83 2.46
C CYS A 112 -5.58 -12.19 2.11
N ARG A 113 -5.61 -10.86 2.00
CA ARG A 113 -4.45 -9.96 1.97
C ARG A 113 -4.64 -8.92 3.06
N ASP A 114 -3.81 -9.00 4.09
CA ASP A 114 -3.78 -8.06 5.20
C ASP A 114 -2.59 -7.12 5.03
N VAL A 115 -2.84 -5.82 5.09
CA VAL A 115 -1.78 -4.81 5.06
C VAL A 115 -1.97 -3.78 6.17
N LEU A 116 -0.84 -3.29 6.66
CA LEU A 116 -0.78 -2.08 7.46
C LEU A 116 -0.27 -0.95 6.56
N VAL A 117 -1.08 0.09 6.43
CA VAL A 117 -0.68 1.32 5.74
C VAL A 117 -0.43 2.40 6.77
N LEU A 118 0.74 3.03 6.69
CA LEU A 118 1.08 4.22 7.46
C LEU A 118 1.27 5.38 6.50
N THR A 119 0.68 6.52 6.80
CA THR A 119 0.83 7.73 5.99
C THR A 119 1.51 8.82 6.80
N TRP A 120 2.35 9.62 6.16
CA TRP A 120 2.95 10.82 6.74
C TRP A 120 2.54 12.01 5.91
N ARG A 121 2.00 13.03 6.57
CA ARG A 121 1.66 14.31 5.96
C ARG A 121 2.27 15.44 6.77
N ARG A 122 2.87 16.41 6.08
CA ARG A 122 3.32 17.66 6.67
C ARG A 122 2.12 18.51 7.04
N GLY A 123 2.20 19.14 8.21
CA GLY A 123 1.08 19.90 8.77
C GLY A 123 0.08 18.99 9.48
N GLY A 124 -1.10 19.54 9.76
CA GLY A 124 -2.16 18.84 10.49
C GLY A 124 -3.00 17.88 9.62
N PRO A 125 -4.06 17.29 10.19
CA PRO A 125 -5.01 16.46 9.45
C PRO A 125 -5.59 17.20 8.23
N PRO A 126 -6.13 16.48 7.22
CA PRO A 126 -6.97 17.09 6.19
C PRO A 126 -8.13 17.88 6.82
N ASP A 127 -8.45 19.04 6.23
CA ASP A 127 -9.64 19.82 6.60
C ASP A 127 -10.94 19.09 6.22
#